data_AF-A0AAD3MMK2-F1
#
_entry.id   AF-A0AAD3MMK2-F1
#
_cell.length_a   1.000
_cell.length_b   1.000
_cell.length_c   1.000
_cell.angle_alpha   90.00
_cell.angle_beta   90.00
_cell.angle_gamma   90.00
#
_symmetry.space_group_name_H-M   'P 1'
#
loop_
_entity.id
_entity.type
_entity.pdbx_description
1 polymer ?
#
loop_
_entity_poly.entity_id
_entity_poly.type
_entity_poly.pdbx_seq_one_letter_code
_entity_poly.pdbx_strand_id
1 'polypeptide(L)'
;MLLPLHLFHYLTYNIQKDKPGTFYPFVFSDIRGLDPQRGVLVDDIELALMGHVKEGYVFNPGCKLSEGSRFYNKSPTDNNKVHVLVCVIPADTLSSMSNKILWEIRDVRLKASRLGIPQVAIITKVDQACPETKKDLKNVYRSRYIKEKMEQFSANVGIPMNCIFPVKNYHEEINLRDDTDALILSAMKHIINYGDDFINWKAT
;
A
#
# COMPACT_ATOMS: atom_id res chain seq x y z
N MET A 1 9.69 11.65 4.55
CA MET A 1 10.92 11.13 3.91
C MET A 1 10.84 11.50 2.43
N LEU A 2 11.60 12.51 2.00
CA LEU A 2 11.67 12.92 0.60
C LEU A 2 12.71 12.02 -0.10
N LEU A 3 12.28 11.12 -0.97
CA LEU A 3 13.18 10.35 -1.83
C LEU A 3 13.53 11.15 -3.10
N PRO A 4 14.76 11.03 -3.63
CA PRO A 4 15.21 11.78 -4.80
C PRO A 4 14.39 11.43 -6.05
N LEU A 5 14.08 12.46 -6.83
CA LEU A 5 12.98 12.50 -7.79
C LEU A 5 13.19 11.80 -9.14
N HIS A 6 14.25 11.01 -9.39
CA HIS A 6 14.57 10.59 -10.77
C HIS A 6 14.62 9.08 -11.06
N LEU A 7 14.64 8.20 -10.05
CA LEU A 7 14.50 6.75 -10.26
C LEU A 7 13.74 6.14 -9.08
N PHE A 8 12.57 5.54 -9.34
CA PHE A 8 11.83 4.78 -8.34
C PHE A 8 12.28 3.32 -8.37
N HIS A 9 12.93 2.91 -7.29
CA HIS A 9 13.44 1.57 -7.08
C HIS A 9 12.44 0.72 -6.28
N TYR A 10 12.50 -0.61 -6.42
CA TYR A 10 11.97 -1.53 -5.42
C TYR A 10 12.86 -1.44 -4.17
N LEU A 11 12.29 -0.98 -3.06
CA LEU A 11 13.03 -0.75 -1.81
C LEU A 11 12.36 -1.45 -0.65
N THR A 12 13.16 -1.98 0.27
CA THR A 12 12.67 -2.58 1.50
C THR A 12 13.09 -1.78 2.74
N TYR A 13 12.15 -1.60 3.66
CA TYR A 13 12.33 -0.82 4.87
C TYR A 13 12.08 -1.68 6.10
N ASN A 14 13.10 -1.79 6.93
CA ASN A 14 13.02 -2.44 8.24
C ASN A 14 12.80 -1.37 9.32
N ILE A 15 11.89 -1.63 10.27
CA ILE A 15 11.70 -0.73 11.42
C ILE A 15 12.62 -1.17 12.56
N GLN A 16 13.53 -0.29 12.94
CA GLN A 16 14.42 -0.50 14.07
C GLN A 16 13.67 -0.38 15.40
N LYS A 17 14.00 -1.26 16.34
CA LYS A 17 13.60 -1.16 17.75
C LYS A 17 14.56 -0.24 18.53
N ASP A 18 14.40 -0.23 19.85
CA ASP A 18 15.23 0.57 20.78
C ASP A 18 16.72 0.27 20.67
N LYS A 19 17.10 -0.98 20.33
CA LYS A 19 18.50 -1.39 20.19
C LYS A 19 18.94 -1.37 18.72
N PRO A 20 20.06 -0.71 18.37
CA PRO A 20 20.64 -0.77 17.02
C PRO A 20 20.83 -2.21 16.54
N GLY A 21 20.48 -2.46 15.28
CA GLY A 21 20.56 -3.80 14.68
C GLY A 21 19.44 -4.77 15.07
N THR A 22 18.48 -4.35 15.91
CA THR A 22 17.28 -5.13 16.21
C THR A 22 16.06 -4.52 15.53
N PHE A 23 15.24 -5.37 14.90
CA PHE A 23 14.11 -4.93 14.07
C PHE A 23 12.80 -5.57 14.51
N TYR A 24 11.69 -4.90 14.19
CA TYR A 24 10.37 -5.52 14.24
C TYR A 24 10.25 -6.61 13.17
N PRO A 25 9.45 -7.67 13.41
CA PRO A 25 9.35 -8.82 12.51
C PRO A 25 8.45 -8.55 11.29
N PHE A 26 8.54 -7.35 10.72
CA PHE A 26 7.84 -6.97 9.50
C PHE A 26 8.67 -5.98 8.68
N VAL A 27 8.49 -6.01 7.37
CA VAL A 27 9.23 -5.22 6.38
C VAL A 27 8.24 -4.57 5.44
N PHE A 28 8.46 -3.30 5.12
CA PHE A 28 7.70 -2.61 4.09
C PHE A 28 8.46 -2.65 2.77
N SER A 29 7.81 -3.12 1.71
CA SER A 29 8.32 -3.04 0.34
C SER A 29 7.64 -1.87 -0.37
N ASP A 30 8.41 -0.84 -0.71
CA ASP A 30 7.94 0.30 -1.50
C ASP A 30 8.20 0.05 -2.99
N ILE A 31 7.25 0.46 -3.81
CA ILE A 31 7.29 0.31 -5.26
C ILE A 31 6.86 1.59 -5.94
N ARG A 32 7.21 1.73 -7.22
CA ARG A 32 6.69 2.79 -8.06
C ARG A 32 5.16 2.71 -8.13
N GLY A 33 4.48 3.85 -8.03
CA GLY A 33 3.02 3.92 -8.14
C GLY A 33 2.50 3.63 -9.55
N LEU A 34 1.18 3.40 -9.64
CA LEU A 34 0.46 3.33 -10.91
C LEU A 34 0.33 4.72 -11.52
N ASP A 35 0.55 4.82 -12.82
CA ASP A 35 0.42 6.05 -13.59
C ASP A 35 0.14 5.70 -15.06
N PRO A 36 -0.73 6.44 -15.78
CA PRO A 36 -1.13 6.08 -17.14
C PRO A 36 0.02 6.00 -18.15
N GLN A 37 1.12 6.75 -17.94
CA GLN A 37 2.23 6.89 -18.89
C GLN A 37 3.52 6.26 -18.39
N ARG A 38 3.82 6.42 -17.09
CA ARG A 38 5.11 6.03 -16.49
C ARG A 38 4.91 5.27 -15.19
N GLY A 39 3.82 4.52 -15.05
CA GLY A 39 3.53 3.70 -13.89
C GLY A 39 4.38 2.43 -13.84
N VAL A 40 4.34 1.75 -12.70
CA VAL A 40 4.76 0.34 -12.62
C VAL A 40 3.83 -0.53 -13.47
N LEU A 41 4.38 -1.58 -14.08
CA LEU A 41 3.57 -2.58 -14.76
C LEU A 41 2.91 -3.52 -13.76
N VAL A 42 1.63 -3.85 -13.96
CA VAL A 42 0.90 -4.81 -13.11
C VAL A 42 1.64 -6.15 -13.01
N ASP A 43 2.27 -6.58 -14.11
CA ASP A 43 3.08 -7.80 -14.14
C ASP A 43 4.32 -7.74 -13.24
N ASP A 44 4.94 -6.57 -13.08
CA ASP A 44 6.07 -6.40 -12.15
C ASP A 44 5.58 -6.38 -10.70
N ILE A 45 4.37 -5.85 -10.44
CA ILE A 45 3.74 -5.96 -9.12
C ILE A 45 3.49 -7.43 -8.80
N GLU A 46 2.98 -8.23 -9.74
CA GLU A 46 2.78 -9.68 -9.55
C GLU A 46 4.09 -10.40 -9.22
N LEU A 47 5.18 -10.07 -9.94
CA LEU A 47 6.51 -10.60 -9.61
C LEU A 47 6.96 -10.19 -8.21
N ALA A 48 6.70 -8.95 -7.79
CA ALA A 48 7.00 -8.49 -6.45
C ALA A 48 6.18 -9.25 -5.39
N LEU A 49 4.87 -9.48 -5.63
CA LEU A 49 4.01 -10.28 -4.74
C LEU A 49 4.56 -11.69 -4.51
N MET A 50 5.12 -12.30 -5.56
CA MET A 50 5.70 -13.63 -5.55
C MET A 50 7.16 -13.67 -5.05
N GLY A 51 7.76 -12.53 -4.72
CA GLY A 51 9.14 -12.42 -4.22
C GLY A 51 10.23 -12.52 -5.28
N HIS A 52 9.87 -12.35 -6.56
CA HIS A 52 10.78 -12.43 -7.69
C HIS A 52 11.58 -11.14 -7.96
N VAL A 53 11.25 -10.03 -7.30
CA VAL A 53 11.93 -8.74 -7.48
C VAL A 53 12.96 -8.54 -6.36
N LYS A 54 14.21 -8.21 -6.72
CA LYS A 54 15.28 -7.90 -5.76
C LYS A 54 15.39 -6.41 -5.46
N GLU A 55 15.90 -6.10 -4.26
CA GLU A 55 16.25 -4.76 -3.80
C GLU A 55 17.01 -3.96 -4.87
N GLY A 56 16.62 -2.69 -5.06
CA GLY A 56 17.25 -1.76 -5.98
C GLY A 56 16.83 -1.89 -7.45
N TYR A 57 15.91 -2.80 -7.79
CA TYR A 57 15.36 -2.88 -9.16
C TYR A 57 14.67 -1.58 -9.56
N VAL A 58 15.02 -1.03 -10.72
CA VAL A 58 14.35 0.15 -11.31
C VAL A 58 13.20 -0.33 -12.19
N PHE A 59 11.97 0.06 -11.84
CA PHE A 59 10.79 -0.30 -12.63
C PHE A 59 10.80 0.36 -14.01
N ASN A 60 10.64 -0.46 -15.05
CA ASN A 60 10.57 -0.01 -16.43
C ASN A 60 9.10 -0.01 -16.91
N PRO A 61 8.51 1.15 -17.22
CA PRO A 61 7.11 1.22 -17.67
C PRO A 61 6.88 0.57 -19.04
N GLY A 62 7.93 0.27 -19.81
CA GLY A 62 7.83 -0.32 -21.14
C GLY A 62 8.09 -1.83 -21.21
N CYS A 63 8.61 -2.45 -20.16
CA CYS A 63 8.95 -3.88 -20.20
C CYS A 63 9.00 -4.50 -18.80
N LYS A 64 8.36 -5.66 -18.66
CA LYS A 64 8.38 -6.51 -17.47
C LYS A 64 9.80 -6.95 -17.12
N LEU A 65 10.10 -7.11 -15.84
CA LEU A 65 11.33 -7.72 -15.35
C LEU A 65 11.51 -9.14 -15.94
N SER A 66 12.60 -9.32 -16.70
CA SER A 66 12.98 -10.60 -17.29
C SER A 66 13.66 -11.53 -16.28
N GLU A 67 13.42 -12.83 -16.40
CA GLU A 67 14.07 -13.89 -15.59
C GLU A 67 15.60 -13.94 -15.75
N GLY A 68 16.13 -13.43 -16.87
CA GLY A 68 17.57 -13.30 -17.11
C GLY A 68 18.21 -12.11 -16.38
N SER A 69 17.41 -11.21 -15.80
CA SER A 69 17.91 -10.04 -15.09
C SER A 69 18.62 -10.43 -13.79
N ARG A 70 19.71 -9.73 -13.46
CA ARG A 70 20.36 -9.84 -12.14
C ARG A 70 19.41 -9.53 -10.97
N PHE A 71 18.39 -8.70 -11.24
CA PHE A 71 17.37 -8.28 -10.28
C PHE A 71 16.19 -9.26 -10.16
N TYR A 72 16.17 -10.34 -10.96
CA TYR A 72 15.18 -11.40 -10.82
C TYR A 72 15.65 -12.45 -9.81
N ASN A 73 14.80 -12.76 -8.85
CA ASN A 73 15.00 -13.82 -7.87
C ASN A 73 14.38 -15.12 -8.38
N LYS A 74 15.21 -16.07 -8.82
CA LYS A 74 14.75 -17.33 -9.44
C LYS A 74 14.09 -18.30 -8.45
N SER A 75 14.41 -18.18 -7.17
CA SER A 75 13.96 -19.12 -6.14
C SER A 75 13.57 -18.35 -4.87
N PRO A 76 12.42 -17.64 -4.90
CA PRO A 76 11.97 -16.86 -3.77
C PRO A 76 11.67 -17.73 -2.55
N THR A 77 12.21 -17.32 -1.41
CA THR A 77 11.84 -17.86 -0.10
C THR A 77 10.54 -17.21 0.38
N ASP A 78 9.92 -17.74 1.44
CA ASP A 78 8.71 -17.12 1.99
C ASP A 78 8.97 -15.72 2.53
N ASN A 79 10.18 -15.45 3.06
CA ASN A 79 10.60 -14.11 3.46
C ASN A 79 10.68 -13.12 2.29
N ASN A 80 10.74 -13.59 1.04
CA ASN A 80 10.72 -12.72 -0.13
C ASN A 80 9.30 -12.41 -0.62
N LYS A 81 8.31 -13.25 -0.28
CA LYS A 81 6.94 -13.10 -0.75
C LYS A 81 6.21 -12.03 0.04
N VAL A 82 5.27 -11.35 -0.62
CA VAL A 82 4.42 -10.38 0.06
C VAL A 82 3.36 -11.10 0.88
N HIS A 83 3.19 -10.65 2.12
CA HIS A 83 2.20 -11.20 3.06
C HIS A 83 0.92 -10.37 3.12
N VAL A 84 0.99 -9.08 2.80
CA VAL A 84 -0.16 -8.17 2.72
C VAL A 84 0.07 -7.17 1.60
N LEU A 85 -0.91 -6.98 0.73
CA LEU A 85 -0.90 -5.91 -0.26
C LEU A 85 -1.58 -4.67 0.32
N VAL A 86 -0.86 -3.55 0.40
CA VAL A 86 -1.40 -2.26 0.86
C VAL A 86 -1.49 -1.29 -0.31
N CYS A 87 -2.71 -0.86 -0.63
CA CYS A 87 -2.99 0.13 -1.66
C CYS A 87 -3.17 1.52 -1.03
N VAL A 88 -2.27 2.46 -1.30
CA VAL A 88 -2.30 3.80 -0.70
C VAL A 88 -2.82 4.82 -1.71
N ILE A 89 -3.93 5.48 -1.39
CA ILE A 89 -4.59 6.41 -2.31
C ILE A 89 -4.96 7.70 -1.59
N PRO A 90 -4.64 8.87 -2.15
CA PRO A 90 -5.13 10.14 -1.62
C PRO A 90 -6.65 10.31 -1.79
N ALA A 91 -7.35 10.76 -0.75
CA ALA A 91 -8.79 10.95 -0.77
C ALA A 91 -9.25 11.99 -1.83
N ASP A 92 -8.43 13.00 -2.08
CA ASP A 92 -8.66 14.08 -3.04
C ASP A 92 -8.55 13.61 -4.50
N THR A 93 -7.91 12.46 -4.76
CA THR A 93 -7.80 11.89 -6.13
C THR A 93 -8.86 10.84 -6.43
N LEU A 94 -9.64 10.40 -5.43
CA LEU A 94 -10.65 9.35 -5.60
C LEU A 94 -11.69 9.68 -6.69
N SER A 95 -12.00 10.96 -6.90
CA SER A 95 -12.98 11.40 -7.89
C SER A 95 -12.42 11.56 -9.30
N SER A 96 -11.09 11.65 -9.45
CA SER A 96 -10.41 11.96 -10.71
C SER A 96 -9.55 10.80 -11.24
N MET A 97 -9.55 9.65 -10.55
CA MET A 97 -8.89 8.46 -11.06
C MET A 97 -9.49 8.00 -12.38
N SER A 98 -8.62 7.79 -13.37
CA SER A 98 -9.04 7.23 -14.64
C SER A 98 -9.49 5.77 -14.51
N ASN A 99 -10.40 5.35 -15.40
CA ASN A 99 -10.85 3.95 -15.48
C ASN A 99 -9.68 2.97 -15.68
N LYS A 100 -8.61 3.39 -16.38
CA LYS A 100 -7.39 2.59 -16.54
C LYS A 100 -6.73 2.29 -15.20
N ILE A 101 -6.53 3.30 -14.35
CA ILE A 101 -5.92 3.12 -13.02
C ILE A 101 -6.80 2.26 -12.12
N LEU A 102 -8.12 2.49 -12.11
CA LEU A 102 -9.06 1.67 -11.35
C LEU A 102 -9.01 0.20 -11.78
N TRP A 103 -8.90 -0.05 -13.09
CA TRP A 103 -8.75 -1.39 -13.64
C TRP A 103 -7.42 -2.03 -13.22
N GLU A 104 -6.30 -1.30 -13.27
CA GLU A 104 -4.99 -1.79 -12.84
C GLU A 104 -4.98 -2.14 -11.35
N ILE A 105 -5.57 -1.30 -10.48
CA ILE A 105 -5.73 -1.61 -9.05
C ILE A 105 -6.55 -2.90 -8.87
N ARG A 106 -7.65 -3.04 -9.61
CA ARG A 106 -8.51 -4.24 -9.56
C ARG A 106 -7.76 -5.49 -10.04
N ASP A 107 -6.95 -5.39 -11.09
CA ASP A 107 -6.18 -6.52 -11.62
C ASP A 107 -5.09 -6.97 -10.64
N VAL A 108 -4.37 -6.01 -10.05
CA VAL A 108 -3.41 -6.28 -8.96
C VAL A 108 -4.10 -6.97 -7.79
N ARG A 109 -5.26 -6.46 -7.35
CA ARG A 109 -6.05 -7.07 -6.26
C ARG A 109 -6.46 -8.51 -6.60
N LEU A 110 -6.89 -8.78 -7.84
CA LEU A 110 -7.26 -10.12 -8.28
C LEU A 110 -6.06 -11.08 -8.30
N LYS A 111 -4.90 -10.62 -8.75
CA LYS A 111 -3.64 -11.39 -8.70
C LYS A 111 -3.24 -11.71 -7.25
N ALA A 112 -3.28 -10.73 -6.35
CA ALA A 112 -3.07 -10.96 -4.92
C ALA A 112 -4.08 -11.96 -4.32
N SER A 113 -5.36 -11.87 -4.71
CA SER A 113 -6.41 -12.79 -4.25
C SER A 113 -6.15 -14.23 -4.67
N ARG A 114 -5.63 -14.47 -5.89
CA ARG A 114 -5.25 -15.81 -6.37
C ARG A 114 -4.09 -16.41 -5.56
N LEU A 115 -3.23 -15.56 -4.99
CA LEU A 115 -2.13 -15.95 -4.11
C LEU A 115 -2.57 -16.06 -2.63
N GLY A 116 -3.85 -15.79 -2.34
CA GLY A 116 -4.40 -15.74 -0.98
C GLY A 116 -3.93 -14.54 -0.16
N ILE A 117 -3.17 -13.60 -0.75
CA ILE A 117 -2.55 -12.48 -0.04
C ILE A 117 -3.66 -11.49 0.36
N PRO A 118 -3.88 -11.17 1.65
CA PRO A 118 -4.87 -10.17 2.06
C PRO A 118 -4.57 -8.79 1.43
N GLN A 119 -5.63 -8.05 1.11
CA GLN A 119 -5.51 -6.71 0.51
C GLN A 119 -6.17 -5.66 1.41
N VAL A 120 -5.44 -4.57 1.63
CA VAL A 120 -5.87 -3.42 2.45
C VAL A 120 -5.74 -2.15 1.62
N ALA A 121 -6.65 -1.21 1.79
CA ALA A 121 -6.50 0.14 1.25
C ALA A 121 -6.34 1.17 2.38
N ILE A 122 -5.44 2.13 2.17
CA ILE A 122 -5.27 3.29 3.04
C ILE A 122 -5.67 4.52 2.22
N ILE A 123 -6.74 5.18 2.65
CA ILE A 123 -7.20 6.43 2.05
C ILE A 123 -6.57 7.59 2.82
N THR A 124 -5.55 8.21 2.24
CA THR A 124 -4.76 9.27 2.88
C THR A 124 -5.34 10.67 2.60
N LYS A 125 -4.79 11.71 3.23
CA LYS A 125 -5.17 13.12 3.00
C LYS A 125 -6.67 13.41 3.18
N VAL A 126 -7.32 12.68 4.10
CA VAL A 126 -8.76 12.84 4.37
C VAL A 126 -9.11 14.24 4.84
N ASP A 127 -8.17 14.92 5.50
CA ASP A 127 -8.25 16.31 5.96
C ASP A 127 -8.16 17.34 4.83
N GLN A 128 -7.59 16.97 3.68
CA GLN A 128 -7.56 17.84 2.50
C GLN A 128 -8.81 17.67 1.63
N ALA A 129 -9.40 16.47 1.62
CA ALA A 129 -10.56 16.15 0.80
C ALA A 129 -11.90 16.62 1.39
N CYS A 130 -12.01 16.78 2.72
CA CYS A 130 -13.27 17.15 3.36
C CYS A 130 -13.07 18.25 4.44
N PRO A 131 -13.82 19.36 4.39
CA PRO A 131 -13.72 20.42 5.40
C PRO A 131 -14.06 19.95 6.83
N GLU A 132 -14.95 18.97 6.97
CA GLU A 132 -15.37 18.41 8.26
C GLU A 132 -14.19 17.71 8.97
N THR A 133 -13.48 16.84 8.26
CA THR A 133 -12.30 16.13 8.76
C THR A 133 -11.09 17.04 8.90
N LYS A 134 -10.99 18.10 8.09
CA LYS A 134 -10.01 19.17 8.26
C LYS A 134 -10.18 19.88 9.60
N LYS A 135 -11.43 20.18 9.95
CA LYS A 135 -11.78 20.89 11.19
C LYS A 135 -11.59 19.98 12.41
N ASP A 136 -12.07 18.74 12.33
CA ASP A 136 -11.94 17.75 13.40
C ASP A 136 -11.83 16.34 12.83
N LEU A 137 -10.64 15.76 12.96
CA LEU A 137 -10.29 14.45 12.43
C LEU A 137 -11.12 13.32 13.06
N LYS A 138 -11.69 13.52 14.25
CA LYS A 138 -12.58 12.54 14.91
C LYS A 138 -13.84 12.26 14.11
N ASN A 139 -14.20 13.16 13.18
CA ASN A 139 -15.33 12.97 12.29
C ASN A 139 -15.01 12.14 11.05
N VAL A 140 -13.78 11.61 10.89
CA VAL A 140 -13.39 10.86 9.68
C VAL A 140 -14.33 9.70 9.34
N TYR A 141 -14.78 8.93 10.34
CA TYR A 141 -15.74 7.83 10.14
C TYR A 141 -17.21 8.27 10.19
N ARG A 142 -17.48 9.51 10.60
CA ARG A 142 -18.83 10.09 10.63
C ARG A 142 -19.15 10.88 9.35
N SER A 143 -18.11 11.34 8.66
CA SER A 143 -18.23 12.15 7.48
C SER A 143 -18.85 11.35 6.33
N ARG A 144 -20.04 11.79 5.92
CA ARG A 144 -20.76 11.18 4.78
C ARG A 144 -19.93 11.22 3.51
N TYR A 145 -19.21 12.32 3.27
CA TYR A 145 -18.36 12.48 2.09
C TYR A 145 -17.25 11.42 2.04
N ILE A 146 -16.52 11.23 3.14
CA ILE A 146 -15.44 10.22 3.21
C ILE A 146 -16.01 8.82 3.02
N LYS A 147 -17.12 8.51 3.69
CA LYS A 147 -17.81 7.22 3.54
C LYS A 147 -18.21 6.94 2.09
N GLU A 148 -18.89 7.88 1.42
CA GLU A 148 -19.31 7.71 0.03
C GLU A 148 -18.10 7.50 -0.91
N LYS A 149 -16.99 8.20 -0.66
CA LYS A 149 -15.75 8.03 -1.45
C LYS A 149 -15.12 6.65 -1.24
N MET A 150 -15.12 6.15 -0.01
CA MET A 150 -14.67 4.79 0.28
C MET A 150 -15.58 3.73 -0.35
N GLU A 151 -16.90 3.91 -0.31
CA GLU A 151 -17.87 2.99 -0.92
C GLU A 151 -17.71 2.94 -2.45
N GLN A 152 -17.54 4.10 -3.08
CA GLN A 152 -17.25 4.19 -4.52
C GLN A 152 -15.94 3.48 -4.87
N PHE A 153 -14.88 3.73 -4.10
CA PHE A 153 -13.60 3.05 -4.31
C PHE A 153 -13.74 1.52 -4.15
N SER A 154 -14.38 1.08 -3.07
CA SER A 154 -14.66 -0.33 -2.78
C SER A 154 -15.38 -1.01 -3.95
N ALA A 155 -16.45 -0.39 -4.46
CA ALA A 155 -17.22 -0.91 -5.58
C ALA A 155 -16.39 -1.02 -6.87
N ASN A 156 -15.51 -0.04 -7.13
CA ASN A 156 -14.70 0.00 -8.34
C ASN A 156 -13.59 -1.06 -8.36
N VAL A 157 -12.88 -1.23 -7.24
CA VAL A 157 -11.69 -2.10 -7.20
C VAL A 157 -11.92 -3.46 -6.56
N GLY A 158 -12.99 -3.60 -5.78
CA GLY A 158 -13.36 -4.84 -5.08
C GLY A 158 -12.62 -5.08 -3.77
N ILE A 159 -12.03 -4.04 -3.14
CA ILE A 159 -11.52 -4.11 -1.77
C ILE A 159 -12.70 -3.88 -0.81
N PRO A 160 -13.01 -4.80 0.11
CA PRO A 160 -14.14 -4.66 1.04
C PRO A 160 -14.02 -3.42 1.92
N MET A 161 -15.15 -2.79 2.28
CA MET A 161 -15.18 -1.58 3.12
C MET A 161 -14.46 -1.72 4.47
N ASN A 162 -14.54 -2.90 5.10
CA ASN A 162 -13.85 -3.21 6.36
C ASN A 162 -12.33 -3.42 6.20
N CYS A 163 -11.81 -3.35 4.97
CA CYS A 163 -10.38 -3.36 4.64
C CYS A 163 -9.90 -2.00 4.09
N ILE A 164 -10.69 -0.94 4.22
CA ILE A 164 -10.35 0.43 3.78
C ILE A 164 -10.22 1.33 5.01
N PHE A 165 -9.04 1.89 5.23
CA PHE A 165 -8.73 2.71 6.39
C PHE A 165 -8.45 4.16 5.99
N PRO A 166 -9.32 5.12 6.36
CA PRO A 166 -9.07 6.53 6.17
C PRO A 166 -8.06 7.06 7.21
N VAL A 167 -7.02 7.76 6.75
CA VAL A 167 -5.97 8.34 7.59
C VAL A 167 -5.60 9.75 7.13
N LYS A 168 -5.10 10.55 8.07
CA LYS A 168 -4.41 11.80 7.77
C LYS A 168 -2.90 11.56 7.71
N ASN A 169 -2.23 12.21 6.76
CA ASN A 169 -0.76 12.18 6.68
C ASN A 169 -0.15 13.31 7.52
N TYR A 170 1.01 13.05 8.10
CA TYR A 170 1.93 14.11 8.54
C TYR A 170 2.58 14.75 7.32
N HIS A 171 2.47 16.08 7.19
CA HIS A 171 3.07 16.81 6.08
C HIS A 171 3.60 18.20 6.46
N GLU A 172 2.97 18.88 7.42
CA GLU A 172 3.40 20.17 7.95
C GLU A 172 3.76 20.11 9.44
N GLU A 173 3.14 19.17 10.17
CA GLU A 173 3.34 19.03 11.60
C GLU A 173 4.69 18.39 11.96
N ILE A 174 5.35 18.97 12.96
CA ILE A 174 6.62 18.47 13.49
C ILE A 174 6.37 17.51 14.66
N ASN A 175 5.34 17.78 15.45
CA ASN A 175 4.99 16.99 16.63
C ASN A 175 3.88 16.00 16.30
N LEU A 176 3.92 14.86 17.00
CA LEU A 176 2.86 13.86 16.98
C LEU A 176 1.53 14.42 17.49
N ARG A 177 0.44 13.89 16.96
CA ARG A 177 -0.93 14.23 17.31
C ARG A 177 -1.74 12.97 17.54
N ASP A 178 -2.29 12.82 18.74
CA ASP A 178 -3.04 11.64 19.16
C ASP A 178 -4.14 11.23 18.17
N ASP A 179 -4.93 12.17 17.65
CA ASP A 179 -6.00 11.86 16.69
C ASP A 179 -5.45 11.29 15.36
N THR A 180 -4.30 11.79 14.89
CA THR A 180 -3.65 11.29 13.66
C THR A 180 -3.01 9.93 13.93
N ASP A 181 -2.29 9.79 15.04
CA ASP A 181 -1.61 8.56 15.42
C ASP A 181 -2.60 7.44 15.68
N ALA A 182 -3.74 7.72 16.31
CA ALA A 182 -4.79 6.73 16.52
C ALA A 182 -5.26 6.10 15.20
N LEU A 183 -5.42 6.89 14.13
CA LEU A 183 -5.80 6.36 12.82
C LEU A 183 -4.68 5.55 12.17
N ILE A 184 -3.44 6.05 12.20
CA ILE A 184 -2.28 5.36 11.60
C ILE A 184 -2.02 4.05 12.33
N LEU A 185 -1.96 4.07 13.67
CA LEU A 185 -1.70 2.89 14.50
C LEU A 185 -2.83 1.87 14.39
N SER A 186 -4.09 2.31 14.29
CA SER A 186 -5.22 1.42 14.03
C SER A 186 -5.07 0.71 12.67
N ALA A 187 -4.79 1.44 11.60
CA ALA A 187 -4.56 0.86 10.27
C ALA A 187 -3.38 -0.12 10.28
N MET A 188 -2.25 0.27 10.89
CA MET A 188 -1.07 -0.59 11.03
C MET A 188 -1.37 -1.88 11.79
N LYS A 189 -2.11 -1.78 12.92
CA LYS A 189 -2.53 -2.96 13.70
C LYS A 189 -3.32 -3.94 12.84
N HIS A 190 -4.27 -3.45 12.04
CA HIS A 190 -5.04 -4.31 11.14
C HIS A 190 -4.17 -4.95 10.05
N ILE A 191 -3.26 -4.19 9.43
CA ILE A 191 -2.33 -4.71 8.41
C ILE A 191 -1.46 -5.84 9.00
N ILE A 192 -0.90 -5.65 10.18
CA ILE A 192 -0.09 -6.67 10.87
C ILE A 192 -0.93 -7.91 11.16
N ASN A 193 -2.12 -7.74 11.74
CA ASN A 193 -3.01 -8.87 12.03
C ASN A 193 -3.36 -9.67 10.76
N TYR A 194 -3.67 -9.01 9.65
CA TYR A 194 -3.94 -9.70 8.38
C TYR A 194 -2.73 -10.48 7.88
N GLY A 195 -1.53 -9.94 8.05
CA GLY A 195 -0.28 -10.62 7.71
C GLY A 195 -0.05 -11.86 8.57
N ASP A 196 -0.22 -11.72 9.88
CA ASP A 196 -0.08 -12.82 10.85
C ASP A 196 -1.09 -13.94 10.56
N ASP A 197 -2.35 -13.60 10.32
CA ASP A 197 -3.41 -14.57 9.97
C ASP A 197 -3.06 -15.32 8.67
N PHE A 198 -2.53 -14.63 7.66
CA PHE A 198 -2.11 -15.24 6.40
C PHE A 198 -0.92 -16.19 6.56
N ILE A 199 0.07 -15.81 7.38
CA ILE A 199 1.23 -16.65 7.67
C ILE A 199 0.80 -17.90 8.45
N ASN A 200 -0.03 -17.73 9.47
CA ASN A 200 -0.54 -18.84 10.30
C ASN A 200 -1.42 -19.80 9.50
N TRP A 201 -2.25 -19.29 8.59
CA TRP A 201 -3.04 -20.12 7.68
C TRP A 201 -2.16 -21.00 6.80
N LYS A 202 -1.05 -20.48 6.27
CA LYS A 202 -0.12 -21.25 5.43
C LYS A 202 0.70 -22.29 6.19
N ALA A 203 0.85 -22.14 7.50
CA ALA A 203 1.59 -23.09 8.33
C ALA A 203 0.78 -24.33 8.73
N THR A 204 -0.52 -24.36 8.41
CA THR A 204 -1.47 -25.47 8.72
C THR A 204 -1.72 -26.33 7.50
#